data_AF-U9TET8-F1
#
_entry.id   AF-U9TET8-F1
#
_cell.length_a   1.000
_cell.length_b   1.000
_cell.length_c   1.000
_cell.angle_alpha   90.00
_cell.angle_beta   90.00
_cell.angle_gamma   90.00
#
_symmetry.space_group_name_H-M   'P 1'
#
loop_
_entity.id
_entity.type
_entity.pdbx_description
1 polymer ?
#
loop_
_entity_poly.entity_id
_entity_poly.type
_entity_poly.pdbx_seq_one_letter_code
_entity_poly.pdbx_strand_id
1 'polypeptide(L)'
;MGPVVDSNEAMRCKYISTILYTAVSILGGLVILPQMNVSGEENSSCVDYAIKKILDDLLEKIICITEGKQNQLGKGVAQNLMQCRSSCEMNLDTLKKKRKTEEAFKEYEYVYGIVTTATDWYFILHSTEAIYCTSKTEYHISLTQPIYVKM
;
A
#
# COMPACT_ATOMS: atom_id res chain seq x y z
N MET A 1 -8.74 -3.13 28.67
CA MET A 1 -7.87 -2.83 27.52
C MET A 1 -7.46 -1.37 27.64
N GLY A 2 -6.16 -1.07 27.76
CA GLY A 2 -5.64 0.28 27.96
C GLY A 2 -5.56 1.10 26.66
N PRO A 3 -5.22 2.40 26.73
CA PRO A 3 -5.11 3.26 25.56
C PRO A 3 -4.05 2.71 24.58
N VAL A 4 -4.35 2.76 23.28
CA VAL A 4 -3.45 2.28 22.20
C VAL A 4 -2.15 3.11 22.09
N VAL A 5 -2.07 4.21 22.83
CA VAL A 5 -0.95 5.17 22.85
C VAL A 5 0.39 4.49 23.23
N ASP A 6 0.36 3.38 23.98
CA ASP A 6 1.55 2.57 24.33
C ASP A 6 1.55 1.16 23.71
N SER A 7 0.83 0.95 22.62
CA SER A 7 0.74 -0.38 21.99
C SER A 7 2.08 -0.84 21.41
N ASN A 8 2.50 -2.06 21.78
CA ASN A 8 3.67 -2.70 21.18
C ASN A 8 3.45 -2.93 19.67
N GLU A 9 4.54 -3.00 18.91
CA GLU A 9 4.52 -3.13 17.45
C GLU A 9 3.60 -4.23 16.94
N ALA A 10 3.58 -5.37 17.62
CA ALA A 10 2.73 -6.51 17.30
C ALA A 10 1.23 -6.15 17.29
N MET A 11 0.78 -5.33 18.24
CA MET A 11 -0.62 -4.92 18.31
C MET A 11 -0.99 -3.95 17.17
N ARG A 12 -0.11 -3.01 16.82
CA ARG A 12 -0.33 -2.11 15.66
C ARG A 12 -0.41 -2.90 14.36
N CYS A 13 0.54 -3.81 14.13
CA CYS A 13 0.54 -4.70 12.96
C CYS A 13 -0.74 -5.52 12.89
N LYS A 14 -1.27 -6.00 14.02
CA LYS A 14 -2.56 -6.70 14.07
C LYS A 14 -3.73 -5.82 13.64
N TYR A 15 -3.81 -4.57 14.10
CA TYR A 15 -4.88 -3.66 13.68
C TYR A 15 -4.80 -3.32 12.18
N ILE A 16 -3.59 -2.98 11.71
CA ILE A 16 -3.35 -2.64 10.30
C ILE A 16 -3.73 -3.82 9.41
N SER A 17 -3.16 -5.01 9.68
CA SER A 17 -3.48 -6.22 8.93
C SER A 17 -4.98 -6.52 8.97
N THR A 18 -5.61 -6.48 10.14
CA THR A 18 -7.05 -6.74 10.26
C THR A 18 -7.88 -5.85 9.34
N ILE A 19 -7.60 -4.55 9.32
CA ILE A 19 -8.31 -3.59 8.46
C ILE A 19 -8.05 -3.90 6.98
N LEU A 20 -6.79 -4.11 6.58
CA LEU A 20 -6.43 -4.40 5.20
C LEU A 20 -7.02 -5.72 4.70
N TYR A 21 -6.87 -6.80 5.45
CA TYR A 21 -7.44 -8.12 5.10
C TYR A 21 -8.96 -8.07 5.01
N THR A 22 -9.63 -7.34 5.90
CA THR A 22 -11.09 -7.17 5.84
C THR A 22 -11.50 -6.37 4.60
N ALA A 23 -10.79 -5.27 4.28
CA ALA A 23 -11.08 -4.49 3.08
C ALA A 23 -10.86 -5.32 1.80
N VAL A 24 -9.77 -6.09 1.75
CA VAL A 24 -9.44 -6.97 0.62
C VAL A 24 -10.44 -8.11 0.52
N SER A 25 -10.91 -8.73 1.61
CA SER A 25 -11.85 -9.85 1.55
C SER A 25 -13.25 -9.46 1.03
N ILE A 26 -13.63 -8.19 1.17
CA ILE A 26 -14.86 -7.65 0.58
C ILE A 26 -14.76 -7.58 -0.95
N LEU A 27 -13.54 -7.46 -1.50
CA LEU A 27 -13.29 -7.28 -2.92
C LEU A 27 -12.72 -8.56 -3.55
N GLY A 28 -13.37 -9.07 -4.60
CA GLY A 28 -12.83 -10.18 -5.39
C GLY A 28 -11.59 -9.78 -6.22
N GLY A 29 -10.71 -10.75 -6.49
CA GLY A 29 -9.56 -10.57 -7.41
C GLY A 29 -8.38 -9.76 -6.84
N LEU A 30 -8.32 -9.59 -5.52
CA LEU A 30 -7.22 -8.94 -4.82
C LEU A 30 -6.45 -9.94 -3.95
N VAL A 31 -5.14 -9.75 -3.86
CA VAL A 31 -4.24 -10.53 -3.00
C VAL A 31 -3.42 -9.57 -2.16
N ILE A 32 -3.33 -9.83 -0.86
CA ILE A 32 -2.45 -9.10 0.04
C ILE A 32 -1.19 -9.92 0.32
N LEU A 33 -0.04 -9.27 0.23
CA LEU A 33 1.29 -9.85 0.41
C LEU A 33 2.01 -9.09 1.54
N PRO A 34 2.12 -9.68 2.74
CA PRO A 34 2.93 -9.09 3.80
C PRO A 34 4.42 -9.18 3.45
N GLN A 35 5.20 -8.18 3.85
CA GLN A 35 6.67 -8.17 3.71
C GLN A 35 7.16 -8.41 2.27
N MET A 36 6.48 -7.78 1.30
CA MET A 36 6.85 -7.91 -0.11
C MET A 36 8.07 -7.03 -0.42
N ASN A 37 9.04 -7.55 -1.16
CA ASN A 37 10.11 -6.73 -1.71
C ASN A 37 9.61 -5.96 -2.94
N VAL A 38 9.81 -4.66 -2.91
CA VAL A 38 9.61 -3.76 -4.05
C VAL A 38 10.99 -3.31 -4.52
N SER A 39 11.31 -3.59 -5.78
CA SER A 39 12.58 -3.25 -6.42
C SER A 39 12.36 -2.19 -7.49
N GLY A 40 13.00 -1.02 -7.33
CA GLY A 40 13.16 -0.04 -8.40
C GLY A 40 14.63 0.10 -8.79
N GLU A 41 14.91 0.94 -9.79
CA GLU A 41 16.29 1.21 -10.24
C GLU A 41 17.19 1.71 -9.11
N GLU A 42 16.63 2.48 -8.16
CA GLU A 42 17.42 3.13 -7.13
C GLU A 42 17.51 2.31 -5.82
N ASN A 43 16.47 1.55 -5.46
CA ASN A 43 16.41 0.84 -4.17
C ASN A 43 15.53 -0.41 -4.23
N SER A 44 15.95 -1.48 -3.54
CA SER A 44 15.05 -2.58 -3.14
C SER A 44 14.69 -2.42 -1.66
N SER A 45 13.42 -2.26 -1.34
CA SER A 45 12.96 -2.20 0.06
C SER A 45 11.76 -3.11 0.27
N CYS A 46 11.72 -3.73 1.45
CA CYS A 46 10.59 -4.53 1.88
C CYS A 46 9.49 -3.60 2.38
N VAL A 47 8.27 -3.77 1.87
CA VAL A 47 7.07 -3.05 2.33
C VAL A 47 6.32 -3.90 3.35
N ASP A 48 5.67 -3.28 4.33
CA ASP A 48 4.92 -4.05 5.33
C ASP A 48 3.78 -4.86 4.70
N TYR A 49 3.04 -4.23 3.78
CA TYR A 49 2.00 -4.90 3.00
C TYR A 49 1.94 -4.34 1.58
N ALA A 50 1.87 -5.23 0.60
CA ALA A 50 1.48 -4.91 -0.78
C ALA A 50 0.11 -5.52 -1.08
N ILE A 51 -0.73 -4.81 -1.82
CA ILE A 51 -1.97 -5.36 -2.38
C ILE A 51 -1.79 -5.42 -3.88
N LYS A 52 -2.01 -6.62 -4.43
CA LYS A 52 -2.03 -6.87 -5.87
C LYS A 52 -3.44 -7.09 -6.37
N LYS A 53 -3.70 -6.64 -7.59
CA LYS A 53 -4.89 -6.99 -8.36
C LYS A 53 -4.52 -8.05 -9.38
N ILE A 54 -5.25 -9.15 -9.38
CA ILE A 54 -5.20 -10.18 -10.42
C ILE A 54 -6.01 -9.65 -11.60
N LEU A 55 -5.36 -9.46 -12.75
CA LEU A 55 -6.03 -9.01 -13.98
C LEU A 55 -6.39 -10.20 -14.87
N ASP A 56 -5.50 -11.18 -14.97
CA ASP A 56 -5.70 -12.49 -15.57
C ASP A 56 -4.63 -13.47 -15.09
N ASP A 57 -4.66 -14.72 -15.58
CA ASP A 57 -3.81 -15.82 -15.13
C ASP A 57 -2.29 -15.54 -15.21
N LEU A 58 -1.88 -14.55 -16.01
CA LEU A 58 -0.47 -14.23 -16.24
C LEU A 58 -0.09 -12.81 -15.81
N LEU A 59 -1.05 -12.00 -15.34
CA LEU A 59 -0.84 -10.60 -15.04
C LEU A 59 -1.45 -10.21 -13.70
N GLU A 60 -0.57 -9.83 -12.79
CA GLU A 60 -0.90 -9.15 -11.55
C GLU A 60 -0.25 -7.77 -11.54
N LYS A 61 -0.89 -6.83 -10.85
CA LYS A 61 -0.35 -5.48 -10.64
C LYS A 61 -0.38 -5.10 -9.17
N ILE A 62 0.68 -4.47 -8.70
CA ILE A 62 0.68 -3.84 -7.38
C ILE A 62 -0.22 -2.61 -7.46
N ILE A 63 -1.31 -2.58 -6.70
CA ILE A 63 -2.24 -1.44 -6.68
C ILE A 63 -2.07 -0.59 -5.43
N CYS A 64 -1.55 -1.16 -4.34
CA CYS A 64 -1.38 -0.44 -3.09
C CYS A 64 -0.19 -0.93 -2.27
N ILE A 65 0.49 0.00 -1.60
CA ILE A 65 1.58 -0.27 -0.65
C ILE A 65 1.27 0.39 0.68
N THR A 66 1.42 -0.37 1.77
CA THR A 66 1.24 0.12 3.14
C THR A 66 2.55 0.08 3.92
N GLU A 67 2.84 1.18 4.63
CA GLU A 67 3.90 1.33 5.60
C GLU A 67 3.31 1.67 6.98
N GLY A 68 3.49 0.77 7.94
CA GLY A 68 3.19 0.98 9.34
C GLY A 68 4.33 1.74 10.03
N LYS A 69 4.01 2.83 10.73
CA LYS A 69 4.99 3.60 11.52
C LYS A 69 4.52 3.78 12.95
N GLN A 70 5.45 3.92 13.89
CA GLN A 70 5.09 4.21 15.27
C GLN A 70 4.87 5.71 15.50
N ASN A 71 5.83 6.54 15.08
CA ASN A 71 5.79 8.00 15.29
C ASN A 71 6.56 8.80 14.22
N GLN A 72 7.27 8.15 13.30
CA GLN A 72 8.06 8.79 12.24
C GLN A 72 7.26 8.90 10.93
N LEU A 73 6.06 9.47 10.98
CA LEU A 73 5.15 9.55 9.84
C LEU A 73 5.78 10.22 8.62
N GLY A 74 6.50 11.33 8.79
CA GLY A 74 7.17 12.01 7.67
C GLY A 74 8.20 11.13 6.96
N LYS A 75 8.95 10.31 7.70
CA LYS A 75 9.87 9.31 7.11
C LYS A 75 9.09 8.21 6.40
N GLY A 76 7.97 7.78 6.98
CA GLY A 76 7.07 6.81 6.34
C GLY A 76 6.49 7.30 5.04
N VAL A 77 6.07 8.56 4.95
CA VAL A 77 5.57 9.18 3.72
C VAL A 77 6.65 9.23 2.65
N ALA A 78 7.86 9.68 2.99
CA ALA A 78 8.96 9.70 2.03
C ALA A 78 9.33 8.30 1.52
N GLN A 79 9.41 7.32 2.42
CA GLN A 79 9.69 5.93 2.08
C GLN A 79 8.58 5.33 1.19
N ASN A 80 7.33 5.49 1.59
CA ASN A 80 6.18 4.97 0.87
C ASN A 80 6.04 5.59 -0.53
N LEU A 81 6.36 6.88 -0.67
CA LEU A 81 6.36 7.55 -1.97
C LEU A 81 7.37 6.92 -2.94
N MET A 82 8.59 6.65 -2.47
CA MET A 82 9.62 5.98 -3.28
C MET A 82 9.20 4.55 -3.65
N GLN A 83 8.59 3.81 -2.73
CA GLN A 83 8.11 2.46 -2.99
C GLN A 83 6.93 2.44 -3.97
N CYS A 84 6.02 3.41 -3.89
CA CYS A 84 4.93 3.57 -4.86
C CYS A 84 5.48 3.88 -6.26
N ARG A 85 6.49 4.74 -6.36
CA ARG A 85 7.19 5.02 -7.62
C ARG A 85 7.79 3.74 -8.22
N SER A 86 8.58 3.00 -7.45
CA SER A 86 9.20 1.76 -7.91
C SER A 86 8.17 0.71 -8.33
N SER A 87 7.04 0.62 -7.62
CA SER A 87 5.96 -0.29 -8.00
C SER A 87 5.24 0.12 -9.28
N CYS A 88 5.09 1.42 -9.50
CA CYS A 88 4.57 1.96 -10.74
C CYS A 88 5.47 1.58 -11.92
N GLU A 89 6.79 1.72 -11.77
CA GLU A 89 7.80 1.29 -12.75
C GLU A 89 7.74 -0.23 -13.01
N MET A 90 7.67 -1.04 -11.96
CA MET A 90 7.53 -2.51 -12.07
C MET A 90 6.26 -2.92 -12.82
N ASN A 91 5.12 -2.26 -12.54
CA ASN A 91 3.86 -2.53 -13.22
C ASN A 91 3.96 -2.22 -14.72
N LEU A 92 4.54 -1.06 -15.07
CA LEU A 92 4.78 -0.66 -16.46
C LEU A 92 5.66 -1.66 -17.20
N ASP A 93 6.75 -2.11 -16.58
CA ASP A 93 7.64 -3.08 -17.21
C ASP A 93 6.97 -4.45 -17.42
N THR A 94 6.11 -4.85 -16.48
CA THR A 94 5.32 -6.07 -16.61
C THR A 94 4.32 -5.96 -17.76
N LEU A 95 3.66 -4.80 -17.92
CA LEU A 95 2.75 -4.53 -19.04
C LEU A 95 3.46 -4.58 -20.39
N LYS A 96 4.61 -3.90 -20.50
CA LYS A 96 5.44 -3.90 -21.73
C LYS A 96 5.85 -5.31 -22.14
N LYS A 97 6.30 -6.15 -21.20
CA LYS A 97 6.70 -7.54 -21.48
C LYS A 97 5.55 -8.39 -22.03
N LYS A 98 4.31 -8.10 -21.64
CA LYS A 98 3.12 -8.80 -22.16
C LYS A 98 2.73 -8.34 -23.58
N ARG A 99 2.89 -7.06 -23.88
CA ARG A 99 2.55 -6.46 -25.18
C ARG A 99 3.74 -6.59 -26.14
N LYS A 100 3.80 -7.65 -26.93
CA LYS A 100 4.85 -7.90 -27.95
C LYS A 100 4.88 -6.91 -29.13
N THR A 101 4.28 -5.73 -29.06
CA THR A 101 4.25 -4.79 -30.20
C THR A 101 4.25 -3.34 -29.74
N GLU A 102 5.17 -2.59 -30.35
CA GLU A 102 5.44 -1.16 -30.17
C GLU A 102 4.26 -0.30 -30.61
N GLU A 103 3.27 -0.11 -29.75
CA GLU A 103 2.42 1.07 -29.82
C GLU A 103 2.79 1.97 -28.64
N ALA A 104 3.60 2.99 -28.96
CA ALA A 104 4.13 3.97 -28.02
C ALA A 104 3.05 4.95 -27.52
N PHE A 105 2.04 4.43 -26.83
CA PHE A 105 1.26 5.25 -25.92
C PHE A 105 2.01 5.32 -24.59
N LYS A 106 2.11 6.53 -24.00
CA LYS A 106 2.52 6.66 -22.60
C LYS A 106 1.53 5.85 -21.76
N GLU A 107 1.95 4.67 -21.31
CA GLU A 107 1.13 3.85 -20.45
C GLU A 107 0.96 4.60 -19.13
N TYR A 108 -0.27 5.05 -18.87
CA TYR A 108 -0.65 5.65 -17.61
C TYR A 108 -0.73 4.56 -16.56
N GLU A 109 0.01 4.73 -15.47
CA GLU A 109 0.04 3.78 -14.36
C GLU A 109 0.01 4.56 -13.04
N TYR A 110 -0.54 3.90 -12.01
CA TYR A 110 -0.65 4.48 -10.69
C TYR A 110 -0.64 3.42 -9.59
N VAL A 111 -0.16 3.82 -8.42
CA VAL A 111 -0.10 2.99 -7.21
C VAL A 111 -0.55 3.84 -6.03
N TYR A 112 -1.44 3.28 -5.21
CA TYR A 112 -1.86 3.89 -3.95
C TYR A 112 -0.83 3.62 -2.85
N GLY A 113 -0.59 4.62 -2.02
CA GLY A 113 0.25 4.52 -0.83
C GLY A 113 -0.58 4.71 0.43
N ILE A 114 -0.27 3.94 1.47
CA ILE A 114 -0.85 4.09 2.81
C ILE A 114 0.31 4.21 3.80
N VAL A 115 0.27 5.24 4.65
CA VAL A 115 1.15 5.34 5.81
C VAL A 115 0.29 5.46 7.05
N THR A 116 0.55 4.63 8.06
CA THR A 116 -0.34 4.58 9.23
C THR A 116 0.35 4.28 10.55
N THR A 117 -0.18 4.86 11.63
CA THR A 117 0.12 4.50 13.03
C THR A 117 -0.83 3.44 13.61
N ALA A 118 -1.67 2.84 12.77
CA ALA A 118 -2.88 2.09 13.09
C ALA A 118 -4.09 2.94 13.51
N THR A 119 -3.88 4.12 14.12
CA THR A 119 -4.94 5.08 14.43
C THR A 119 -5.04 6.19 13.41
N ASP A 120 -3.91 6.68 12.91
CA ASP A 120 -3.86 7.76 11.93
C ASP A 120 -3.47 7.19 10.58
N TRP A 121 -4.19 7.57 9.53
CA TRP A 121 -4.04 7.02 8.19
C TRP A 121 -3.87 8.14 7.18
N TYR A 122 -2.79 8.03 6.40
CA TYR A 122 -2.40 8.95 5.34
C TYR A 122 -2.45 8.19 4.02
N PHE A 123 -3.12 8.77 3.01
CA PHE A 123 -3.27 8.13 1.72
C PHE A 123 -2.57 8.94 0.63
N ILE A 124 -1.81 8.24 -0.20
CA ILE A 124 -1.01 8.77 -1.29
C ILE A 124 -1.48 8.12 -2.59
N LEU A 125 -1.39 8.83 -3.70
CA LEU A 125 -1.52 8.28 -5.04
C LEU A 125 -0.30 8.75 -5.81
N HIS A 126 0.58 7.82 -6.17
CA HIS A 126 1.65 8.07 -7.12
C HIS A 126 1.18 7.62 -8.50
N SER A 127 1.17 8.52 -9.47
CA SER A 127 0.93 8.19 -10.88
C SER A 127 2.14 8.56 -11.73
N THR A 128 2.13 8.14 -13.00
CA THR A 128 3.13 8.56 -13.99
C THR A 128 3.16 10.07 -14.24
N GLU A 129 2.11 10.81 -13.87
CA GLU A 129 1.96 12.24 -14.19
C GLU A 129 2.03 13.15 -12.96
N ALA A 130 1.55 12.66 -11.81
CA ALA A 130 1.39 13.47 -10.62
C ALA A 130 1.39 12.62 -9.35
N ILE A 131 1.69 13.27 -8.23
CA ILE A 131 1.58 12.73 -6.89
C ILE A 131 0.44 13.47 -6.18
N TYR A 132 -0.49 12.72 -5.61
CA TYR A 132 -1.56 13.24 -4.78
C TYR A 132 -1.42 12.67 -3.37
N CYS A 133 -1.83 13.44 -2.38
CA CYS A 133 -1.90 13.02 -0.99
C CYS A 133 -3.20 13.54 -0.41
N THR A 134 -3.81 12.82 0.53
CA THR A 134 -4.90 13.38 1.33
C THR A 134 -4.45 14.68 1.99
N SER A 135 -5.38 15.61 2.21
CA SER A 135 -5.09 16.92 2.78
C SER A 135 -4.31 16.81 4.11
N LYS A 136 -3.74 17.92 4.59
CA LYS A 136 -2.92 17.99 5.83
C LYS A 136 -3.56 17.34 7.07
N THR A 137 -4.84 17.01 7.05
CA THR A 137 -5.58 16.33 8.10
C THR A 137 -5.64 14.83 7.85
N GLU A 138 -5.02 14.06 8.74
CA GLU A 138 -5.06 12.60 8.77
C GLU A 138 -6.48 12.04 8.92
N TYR A 139 -6.71 10.83 8.40
CA TYR A 139 -7.92 10.08 8.71
C TYR A 139 -7.72 9.31 10.01
N HIS A 140 -8.40 9.76 11.07
CA HIS A 140 -8.28 9.16 12.39
C HIS A 140 -9.33 8.07 12.61
N ILE A 141 -8.89 6.84 12.88
CA ILE A 141 -9.71 5.70 13.26
C ILE A 141 -9.56 5.45 14.75
N SER A 142 -10.60 5.77 15.51
CA SER A 142 -10.64 5.48 16.95
C SER A 142 -10.86 3.98 17.20
N LEU A 143 -9.86 3.32 17.79
CA LEU A 143 -9.90 1.90 18.14
C LEU A 143 -10.60 1.64 19.48
N THR A 144 -11.74 2.29 19.73
CA THR A 144 -12.46 2.27 21.02
C THR A 144 -13.47 1.12 21.14
N GLN A 145 -13.72 0.37 20.06
CA GLN A 145 -14.57 -0.82 20.08
C GLN A 145 -13.80 -2.04 19.55
N PRO A 146 -14.04 -3.25 20.09
CA PRO A 146 -13.49 -4.46 19.51
C PRO A 146 -13.98 -4.59 18.07
N ILE A 147 -13.03 -4.64 17.13
CA ILE A 147 -13.32 -4.92 15.73
C ILE A 147 -13.84 -6.36 15.68
N TYR A 148 -15.16 -6.53 15.58
CA TYR A 148 -15.77 -7.83 15.34
C TYR A 148 -15.50 -8.23 13.89
N VAL A 149 -14.39 -8.93 13.67
CA VAL A 149 -14.18 -9.65 12.42
C VAL A 149 -14.87 -11.00 12.57
N LYS A 150 -15.93 -11.23 11.79
CA LYS A 150 -16.40 -12.59 11.54
C LYS A 150 -15.36 -13.25 10.62
N MET A 151 -14.54 -14.13 11.20
CA MET A 151 -13.77 -15.11 10.44
C MET A 151 -14.70 -16.21 9.92
#